data_AF-F7S196-F1
#
_entry.id   AF-F7S196-F1
#
_cell.length_a   1.000
_cell.length_b   1.000
_cell.length_c   1.000
_cell.angle_alpha   90.00
_cell.angle_beta   90.00
_cell.angle_gamma   90.00
#
_symmetry.space_group_name_H-M   'P 1'
#
loop_
_entity.id
_entity.type
_entity.pdbx_description
1 polymer ?
#
loop_
_entity_poly.entity_id
_entity_poly.type
_entity_poly.pdbx_seq_one_letter_code
_entity_poly.pdbx_strand_id
1 'polypeptide(L)'
;MNDNESNNKGILNLNVFLHSIKASGIQLIWPIGGIGIPAIYFGFEGNWLEMLLLFIVCFVSIQFFYLISCILVTKVKLSDKEAALQYSSLTDEEKGKYIADTLIGW
;
A
#
# COMPACT_ATOMS: atom_id res chain seq x y z
N MET A 1 -26.88 -13.69 0.61
CA MET A 1 -26.04 -12.84 -0.26
C MET A 1 -24.63 -12.93 0.31
N ASN A 2 -23.68 -13.37 -0.51
CA ASN A 2 -22.34 -13.79 -0.09
C ASN A 2 -21.61 -12.71 0.72
N ASP A 3 -21.25 -13.01 1.97
CA ASP A 3 -20.44 -12.13 2.83
C ASP A 3 -19.10 -11.75 2.15
N ASN A 4 -18.58 -12.66 1.31
CA ASN A 4 -17.41 -12.43 0.45
C ASN A 4 -17.60 -11.34 -0.62
N GLU A 5 -18.82 -11.14 -1.12
CA GLU A 5 -19.12 -10.10 -2.11
C GLU A 5 -19.27 -8.73 -1.45
N SER A 6 -19.84 -8.69 -0.24
CA SER A 6 -19.95 -7.48 0.57
C SER A 6 -18.57 -6.98 1.03
N ASN A 7 -17.71 -7.88 1.50
CA ASN A 7 -16.33 -7.54 1.87
C ASN A 7 -15.49 -7.09 0.65
N ASN A 8 -15.64 -7.72 -0.51
CA ASN A 8 -14.98 -7.26 -1.74
C ASN A 8 -15.39 -5.84 -2.14
N LYS A 9 -16.68 -5.49 -2.00
CA LYS A 9 -17.17 -4.13 -2.29
C LYS A 9 -16.60 -3.08 -1.33
N GLY A 10 -16.41 -3.43 -0.05
CA GLY A 10 -15.79 -2.54 0.93
C GLY A 10 -14.30 -2.30 0.70
N ILE A 11 -13.56 -3.32 0.26
CA ILE A 11 -12.11 -3.22 -0.04
C ILE A 11 -11.86 -2.49 -1.37
N LEU A 12 -12.75 -2.66 -2.35
CA LEU A 12 -12.67 -2.01 -3.67
C LEU A 12 -13.35 -0.63 -3.70
N ASN A 13 -13.75 -0.09 -2.55
CA ASN A 13 -14.24 1.28 -2.48
C ASN A 13 -13.09 2.23 -2.86
N LEU A 14 -13.32 3.09 -3.86
CA LEU A 14 -12.33 4.04 -4.37
C LEU A 14 -11.73 4.91 -3.25
N ASN A 15 -12.54 5.31 -2.27
CA ASN A 15 -12.07 6.09 -1.12
C ASN A 15 -11.08 5.28 -0.28
N VAL A 16 -11.43 4.05 0.08
CA VAL A 16 -10.55 3.15 0.84
C VAL A 16 -9.23 2.91 0.10
N PHE A 17 -9.31 2.68 -1.21
CA PHE A 17 -8.14 2.50 -2.06
C PHE A 17 -7.23 3.73 -2.09
N LEU A 18 -7.79 4.94 -2.23
CA LEU A 18 -7.03 6.20 -2.17
C LEU A 18 -6.37 6.41 -0.82
N HIS A 19 -7.07 6.09 0.28
CA HIS A 19 -6.50 6.15 1.63
C HIS A 19 -5.37 5.12 1.81
N SER A 20 -5.50 3.91 1.26
CA SER A 20 -4.42 2.90 1.26
C SER A 20 -3.20 3.33 0.45
N ILE A 21 -3.39 3.96 -0.71
CA ILE A 21 -2.28 4.52 -1.50
C ILE A 21 -1.55 5.59 -0.69
N LYS A 22 -2.28 6.50 -0.07
CA LYS A 22 -1.69 7.58 0.74
C LYS A 22 -0.92 7.02 1.94
N ALA A 23 -1.50 6.07 2.67
CA ALA A 23 -0.87 5.47 3.84
C ALA A 23 0.39 4.66 3.46
N SER A 24 0.30 3.80 2.44
CA SER A 24 1.46 3.02 1.95
C SER A 24 2.58 3.92 1.40
N GLY A 25 2.24 5.01 0.73
CA GLY A 25 3.22 5.98 0.22
C GLY A 25 4.03 6.65 1.35
N ILE A 26 3.37 7.03 2.45
CA ILE A 26 4.04 7.59 3.63
C ILE A 26 4.98 6.56 4.27
N GLN A 27 4.55 5.30 4.37
CA GLN A 27 5.35 4.23 4.95
C GLN A 27 6.60 3.90 4.13
N LEU A 28 6.46 3.94 2.80
CA LEU A 28 7.55 3.66 1.86
C LEU A 28 8.48 4.85 1.65
N ILE A 29 8.06 6.06 2.04
CA ILE A 29 8.88 7.27 1.88
C ILE A 29 10.18 7.20 2.67
N TRP A 30 10.16 6.57 3.84
CA TRP A 30 11.34 6.44 4.70
C TRP A 30 12.38 5.44 4.16
N PRO A 31 12.03 4.17 3.85
CA PRO A 31 12.99 3.24 3.26
C PRO A 31 13.45 3.67 1.87
N ILE A 32 12.55 4.23 1.04
CA ILE A 32 12.92 4.64 -0.31
C ILE A 32 13.69 5.96 -0.30
N GLY A 33 13.38 6.90 0.59
CA GLY A 33 14.18 8.11 0.80
C GLY A 33 15.57 7.80 1.37
N GLY A 34 15.64 6.94 2.39
CA GLY A 34 16.89 6.60 3.07
C GLY A 34 17.84 5.72 2.26
N ILE A 35 17.32 4.77 1.48
CA ILE A 35 18.13 3.81 0.69
C ILE A 35 18.11 4.17 -0.80
N GLY A 36 16.95 4.55 -1.33
CA GLY A 36 16.77 4.81 -2.77
C GLY A 36 17.47 6.07 -3.25
N ILE A 37 17.49 7.16 -2.47
CA ILE A 37 18.19 8.40 -2.87
C ILE A 37 19.71 8.17 -2.97
N PRO A 38 20.39 7.61 -1.95
CA PRO A 38 21.81 7.28 -2.08
C PRO A 38 22.10 6.27 -3.20
N ALA A 39 21.27 5.23 -3.36
CA ALA A 39 21.48 4.23 -4.40
C ALA A 39 21.45 4.82 -5.81
N ILE A 40 20.58 5.79 -6.07
CA ILE A 40 20.51 6.47 -7.37
C ILE A 40 21.64 7.49 -7.53
N TYR A 41 21.96 8.23 -6.47
CA TYR A 41 23.01 9.24 -6.50
C TYR A 41 24.41 8.65 -6.71
N PHE A 42 24.72 7.50 -6.09
CA PHE A 42 26.03 6.85 -6.19
C PHE A 42 26.09 5.75 -7.26
N GLY A 43 24.95 5.19 -7.67
CA GLY A 43 24.90 3.99 -8.52
C GLY A 43 24.69 4.25 -10.01
N PHE A 44 24.25 5.45 -10.40
CA PHE A 44 23.96 5.78 -11.80
C PHE A 44 24.72 7.04 -12.23
N GLU A 45 25.26 7.02 -13.44
CA GLU A 45 25.79 8.20 -14.10
C GLU A 45 24.74 8.68 -15.11
N GLY A 46 24.11 9.81 -14.84
CA GLY A 46 23.00 10.33 -15.66
C GLY A 46 22.63 11.75 -15.26
N ASN A 47 21.83 12.42 -16.09
CA ASN A 47 21.38 13.77 -15.77
C ASN A 47 20.37 13.74 -14.60
N TRP A 48 20.25 14.83 -13.84
CA TRP A 48 19.38 14.89 -12.66
C TRP A 48 17.93 14.49 -12.96
N LEU A 49 17.42 14.85 -14.14
CA LEU A 49 16.08 14.48 -14.58
C LEU A 49 15.91 12.97 -14.82
N GLU A 50 16.92 12.30 -15.36
CA GLU A 50 16.90 10.86 -15.61
C GLU A 50 16.94 10.10 -14.28
N MET A 51 17.80 10.54 -13.36
CA MET A 51 17.85 10.01 -11.99
C MET A 51 16.52 10.18 -11.25
N LEU A 52 15.89 11.35 -11.35
CA LEU A 52 14.59 11.61 -10.74
C LEU A 52 13.50 10.74 -11.36
N LEU A 53 13.49 10.58 -12.68
CA LEU A 53 12.56 9.67 -13.38
C LEU A 53 12.75 8.22 -12.92
N LEU A 54 13.98 7.74 -12.86
CA LEU A 54 14.30 6.39 -12.37
C LEU A 54 13.82 6.21 -10.92
N PHE A 55 14.05 7.20 -10.05
CA PHE A 55 13.57 7.18 -8.67
C PHE A 55 12.05 7.05 -8.60
N ILE A 56 11.33 7.90 -9.35
CA ILE A 56 9.86 7.90 -9.36
C ILE A 56 9.32 6.57 -9.90
N VAL A 57 9.88 6.05 -11.00
CA VAL A 57 9.44 4.78 -11.58
C VAL A 57 9.66 3.63 -10.61
N CYS A 58 10.85 3.55 -9.99
CA CYS A 58 11.14 2.55 -8.98
C CYS A 58 10.22 2.69 -7.76
N PHE A 59 10.01 3.91 -7.26
CA PHE A 59 9.14 4.19 -6.13
C PHE A 59 7.71 3.73 -6.39
N VAL A 60 7.12 4.17 -7.52
CA VAL A 60 5.75 3.81 -7.90
C VAL A 60 5.63 2.30 -8.12
N SER A 61 6.63 1.67 -8.73
CA SER A 61 6.62 0.21 -8.94
C SER A 61 6.64 -0.55 -7.61
N ILE A 62 7.56 -0.21 -6.70
CA ILE A 62 7.65 -0.83 -5.38
C ILE A 62 6.36 -0.59 -4.58
N GLN A 63 5.84 0.64 -4.59
CA GLN A 63 4.59 0.98 -3.93
C GLN A 63 3.42 0.18 -4.48
N PHE A 64 3.34 0.01 -5.80
CA PHE A 64 2.29 -0.76 -6.44
C PHE A 64 2.33 -2.24 -6.02
N PHE A 65 3.51 -2.87 -6.04
CA PHE A 65 3.65 -4.26 -5.58
C PHE A 65 3.37 -4.43 -4.08
N TYR A 66 3.81 -3.47 -3.26
CA TYR A 66 3.49 -3.44 -1.84
C TYR A 66 1.99 -3.34 -1.59
N LEU A 67 1.30 -2.42 -2.26
CA LEU A 67 -0.14 -2.22 -2.14
C LEU A 67 -0.92 -3.48 -2.57
N ILE A 68 -0.55 -4.11 -3.69
CA ILE A 68 -1.17 -5.38 -4.12
C ILE A 68 -1.00 -6.45 -3.04
N SER A 69 0.21 -6.58 -2.49
CA SER A 69 0.51 -7.55 -1.44
C SER A 69 -0.32 -7.28 -0.19
N CYS A 70 -0.40 -6.02 0.25
CA CYS A 70 -1.29 -5.60 1.33
C CYS A 70 -2.74 -6.02 1.07
N ILE A 71 -3.29 -5.70 -0.11
CA ILE A 71 -4.68 -6.04 -0.46
C ILE A 71 -4.90 -7.56 -0.44
N LEU A 72 -3.97 -8.35 -0.97
CA LEU A 72 -4.07 -9.81 -0.99
C LEU A 72 -4.04 -10.39 0.44
N VAL A 73 -3.13 -9.93 1.28
CA VAL A 73 -3.04 -10.39 2.67
C VAL A 73 -4.25 -9.93 3.48
N THR A 74 -4.72 -8.70 3.28
CA THR A 74 -5.95 -8.22 3.92
C THR A 74 -7.14 -9.07 3.51
N LYS A 75 -7.26 -9.45 2.23
CA LYS A 75 -8.29 -10.39 1.78
C LYS A 75 -8.23 -11.75 2.48
N VAL A 76 -7.01 -12.29 2.69
CA VAL A 76 -6.83 -13.54 3.44
C VAL A 76 -7.21 -13.36 4.91
N LYS A 77 -6.77 -12.28 5.57
CA LYS A 77 -7.13 -11.97 6.97
C LYS A 77 -8.64 -11.79 7.15
N LEU A 78 -9.31 -11.16 6.19
CA LEU A 78 -10.77 -10.94 6.21
C LEU A 78 -11.59 -12.21 5.88
N SER A 79 -10.94 -13.33 5.59
CA SER A 79 -11.62 -14.63 5.58
C SER A 79 -12.02 -15.07 6.99
N ASP A 80 -11.40 -14.51 8.03
CA ASP A 80 -11.80 -14.71 9.41
C ASP A 80 -13.01 -13.81 9.75
N LYS A 81 -14.01 -14.39 10.41
CA LYS A 81 -15.28 -13.71 10.72
C LYS A 81 -15.14 -12.59 11.75
N GLU A 82 -14.25 -12.75 12.73
CA GLU A 82 -14.01 -11.70 13.73
C GLU A 82 -13.24 -10.54 13.10
N ALA A 83 -12.23 -10.84 12.28
CA ALA A 83 -11.48 -9.82 11.54
C ALA A 83 -12.38 -9.06 10.55
N ALA A 84 -13.29 -9.74 9.86
CA ALA A 84 -14.26 -9.14 8.96
C ALA A 84 -15.23 -8.19 9.68
N LEU A 85 -15.72 -8.59 10.86
CA LEU A 85 -16.59 -7.73 11.70
C LEU A 85 -15.86 -6.48 12.16
N GLN A 86 -14.63 -6.61 12.68
CA GLN A 86 -13.82 -5.46 13.07
C GLN A 86 -13.58 -4.52 11.89
N TYR A 87 -13.17 -5.05 10.75
CA TYR A 87 -12.95 -4.25 9.54
C TYR A 87 -14.21 -3.55 9.05
N SER A 88 -15.37 -4.19 9.13
CA SER A 88 -16.64 -3.59 8.70
C SER A 88 -17.03 -2.35 9.51
N SER A 89 -16.65 -2.32 10.80
CA SER A 89 -16.93 -1.23 11.74
C SER A 89 -16.05 0.01 11.56
N LEU A 90 -14.96 -0.10 10.80
CA LEU A 90 -14.01 1.00 10.57
C LEU A 90 -14.52 2.00 9.53
N THR A 91 -14.08 3.25 9.67
CA THR A 91 -14.28 4.29 8.64
C THR A 91 -13.46 4.00 7.38
N ASP A 92 -13.79 4.63 6.26
CA ASP A 92 -13.07 4.42 4.99
C ASP A 92 -11.58 4.78 5.08
N GLU A 93 -11.24 5.80 5.87
CA GLU A 93 -9.85 6.19 6.12
C GLU A 93 -9.11 5.13 6.95
N GLU A 94 -9.73 4.64 8.02
CA GLU A 94 -9.16 3.60 8.88
C GLU A 94 -9.02 2.26 8.15
N LYS A 95 -9.99 1.91 7.28
CA LYS A 95 -9.89 0.75 6.38
C LYS A 95 -8.69 0.89 5.45
N GLY A 96 -8.52 2.08 4.88
CA GLY A 96 -7.39 2.36 3.99
C GLY A 96 -6.06 2.18 4.70
N LYS A 97 -5.94 2.69 5.93
CA LYS A 97 -4.77 2.53 6.79
C LYS A 97 -4.56 1.08 7.22
N TYR A 98 -5.61 0.36 7.62
CA TYR A 98 -5.56 -1.05 8.00
C TYR A 98 -4.99 -1.93 6.89
N ILE A 99 -5.40 -1.69 5.63
CA ILE A 99 -4.83 -2.37 4.47
C ILE A 99 -3.33 -2.05 4.35
N ALA A 100 -2.94 -0.77 4.38
CA ALA A 100 -1.53 -0.37 4.25
C ALA A 100 -0.65 -0.92 5.39
N ASP A 101 -1.17 -0.98 6.62
CA ASP A 101 -0.49 -1.50 7.81
C ASP A 101 -0.46 -3.04 7.85
N THR A 102 -1.16 -3.74 6.96
CA THR A 102 -1.32 -5.20 7.04
C THR A 102 0.02 -5.96 7.00
N LEU A 103 1.01 -5.41 6.30
CA LEU A 103 2.37 -5.95 6.18
C LEU A 103 3.38 -5.31 7.16
N ILE A 104 2.98 -4.28 7.91
CA ILE A 104 3.83 -3.69 8.95
C ILE A 104 3.75 -4.57 10.19
N GLY A 105 4.84 -5.25 10.52
CA GLY A 105 4.94 -6.14 11.69
C GLY A 105 4.74 -7.63 11.39
N TRP A 106 4.79 -8.03 10.11
CA TRP A 106 5.09 -9.42 9.72
C TRP A 106 6.59 -9.69 9.73
#